data_AF-A0A257YGP4-F1
#
_entry.id   AF-A0A257YGP4-F1
#
_cell.length_a   1.000
_cell.length_b   1.000
_cell.length_c   1.000
_cell.angle_alpha   90.00
_cell.angle_beta   90.00
_cell.angle_gamma   90.00
#
_symmetry.space_group_name_H-M   'P 1'
#
loop_
_entity.id
_entity.type
_entity.pdbx_description
1 polymer ?
#
loop_
_entity_poly.entity_id
_entity_poly.type
_entity_poly.pdbx_seq_one_letter_code
_entity_poly.pdbx_strand_id
1 'polypeptide(L)'
;MTALMMASALLLAQTATSLPDPDISIHDRKDVSYEALAQGRHDQAIGALEARLLTDPGDPALLINLGSAYALAGKTERAAAAYRAAIDSDTRYQLELADGTWVDSRRAARRALATLDRQGALAAR
;
A
#
# COMPACT_ATOMS: atom_id res chain seq x y z
N MET A 1 -1.29 -61.13 -26.67
CA MET A 1 -0.86 -59.83 -26.11
C MET A 1 -1.47 -58.72 -26.95
N THR A 2 -2.39 -57.97 -26.36
CA THR A 2 -3.22 -56.93 -26.96
C THR A 2 -2.48 -55.61 -27.18
N ALA A 3 -2.71 -55.05 -28.36
CA ALA A 3 -2.71 -53.67 -28.87
C ALA A 3 -2.34 -52.45 -27.98
N LEU A 4 -1.44 -51.62 -28.55
CA LEU A 4 -1.59 -50.20 -28.99
C LEU A 4 -1.85 -49.06 -27.96
N MET A 5 -1.29 -47.89 -28.29
CA MET A 5 -1.59 -46.50 -27.84
C MET A 5 -0.79 -46.03 -26.59
N MET A 6 -0.10 -44.87 -26.52
CA MET A 6 -0.18 -43.60 -27.25
C MET A 6 1.14 -42.83 -27.30
N ALA A 7 1.32 -42.07 -28.39
CA ALA A 7 2.17 -40.89 -28.45
C ALA A 7 1.43 -39.69 -27.84
N SER A 8 2.10 -38.92 -26.98
CA SER A 8 1.59 -37.65 -26.48
C SER A 8 2.75 -36.66 -26.31
N ALA A 9 3.02 -35.90 -27.38
CA ALA A 9 3.69 -34.62 -27.26
C ALA A 9 2.70 -33.63 -26.65
N LEU A 10 2.98 -33.10 -25.45
CA LEU A 10 2.18 -32.03 -24.87
C LEU A 10 3.07 -31.01 -24.14
N LEU A 11 3.07 -29.83 -24.75
CA LEU A 11 3.12 -28.49 -24.16
C LEU A 11 4.38 -28.04 -23.39
N LEU A 12 5.01 -27.05 -24.03
CA LEU A 12 5.94 -26.08 -23.47
C LEU A 12 5.35 -25.34 -22.26
N ALA A 13 6.28 -24.93 -21.39
CA ALA A 13 6.18 -23.82 -20.42
C ALA A 13 5.29 -24.07 -19.18
N GLN A 14 5.69 -25.04 -18.36
CA GLN A 14 5.26 -25.08 -16.98
C GLN A 14 6.02 -24.04 -16.15
N THR A 15 5.22 -23.21 -15.49
CA THR A 15 5.49 -22.40 -14.29
C THR A 15 6.47 -21.23 -14.45
N ALA A 16 5.88 -20.04 -14.61
CA ALA A 16 6.48 -18.84 -14.03
C ALA A 16 6.81 -19.17 -12.57
N THR A 17 8.09 -19.39 -12.30
CA THR A 17 8.61 -19.47 -10.94
C THR A 17 8.39 -18.09 -10.36
N SER A 18 7.25 -17.92 -9.67
CA SER A 18 7.08 -16.86 -8.71
C SER A 18 8.14 -17.14 -7.65
N LEU A 19 9.27 -16.44 -7.75
CA LEU A 19 10.20 -16.37 -6.64
C LEU A 19 9.37 -15.96 -5.41
N PRO A 20 9.47 -16.67 -4.27
CA PRO A 20 8.88 -16.17 -3.05
C PRO A 20 9.54 -14.81 -2.77
N ASP A 21 8.78 -13.72 -2.85
CA ASP A 21 9.21 -12.41 -2.41
C ASP A 21 9.71 -12.58 -0.96
N PRO A 22 11.02 -12.40 -0.68
CA PRO A 22 11.54 -12.57 0.65
C PRO A 22 11.02 -11.40 1.50
N ASP A 23 10.19 -11.75 2.49
CA ASP A 23 9.61 -10.87 3.50
C ASP A 23 8.37 -10.03 3.10
N ILE A 24 7.40 -10.65 2.41
CA ILE A 24 6.01 -10.25 2.66
C ILE A 24 5.63 -10.85 4.01
N SER A 25 5.85 -10.12 5.11
CA SER A 25 5.27 -10.48 6.39
C SER A 25 3.74 -10.48 6.25
N ILE A 26 3.15 -11.67 6.02
CA ILE A 26 1.70 -11.94 5.90
C ILE A 26 1.01 -11.77 7.27
N HIS A 27 1.54 -10.95 8.16
CA HIS A 27 1.11 -10.79 9.54
C HIS A 27 0.96 -9.30 9.81
N ASP A 28 -0.13 -8.71 9.30
CA ASP A 28 -1.06 -7.93 10.13
C ASP A 28 -2.12 -7.34 9.20
N ARG A 29 -3.37 -7.82 9.31
CA ARG A 29 -4.51 -7.18 8.65
C ARG A 29 -4.80 -5.90 9.43
N LYS A 30 -4.09 -4.81 9.13
CA LYS A 30 -4.42 -3.52 9.72
C LYS A 30 -5.56 -2.90 8.93
N ASP A 31 -6.73 -2.84 9.57
CA ASP A 31 -7.82 -1.97 9.16
C ASP A 31 -7.25 -0.54 9.01
N VAL A 32 -7.12 -0.08 7.76
CA VAL A 32 -6.68 1.27 7.38
C VAL A 32 -7.76 2.31 7.65
N SER A 33 -8.64 2.04 8.61
CA SER A 33 -9.88 2.77 8.86
C SER A 33 -9.59 4.20 9.32
N TYR A 34 -9.48 5.09 8.35
CA TYR A 34 -10.35 6.24 8.02
C TYR A 34 -11.14 6.97 9.13
N GLU A 35 -11.27 6.44 10.36
CA GLU A 35 -12.14 6.98 11.40
C GLU A 35 -11.68 8.35 11.93
N ALA A 36 -10.39 8.67 11.85
CA ALA A 36 -9.89 9.98 12.26
C ALA A 36 -9.99 11.07 11.16
N LEU A 37 -10.13 10.68 9.88
CA LEU A 37 -10.09 11.61 8.75
C LEU A 37 -11.47 12.21 8.42
N ALA A 38 -12.55 11.54 8.80
CA ALA A 38 -13.91 11.89 8.38
C ALA A 38 -14.52 13.14 9.05
N GLN A 39 -13.90 13.70 10.11
CA GLN A 39 -14.53 14.76 10.92
C GLN A 39 -13.81 16.13 10.85
N GLY A 40 -12.96 16.36 9.85
CA GLY A 40 -12.19 17.62 9.74
C GLY A 40 -11.10 17.79 10.80
N ARG A 41 -10.88 16.77 11.64
CA ARG A 41 -9.89 16.75 12.72
C ARG A 41 -8.52 16.28 12.25
N HIS A 42 -8.07 16.81 11.11
CA HIS A 42 -6.83 16.37 10.47
C HIS A 42 -5.62 16.59 11.37
N ASP A 43 -5.55 17.71 12.10
CA ASP A 43 -4.43 17.99 13.01
C ASP A 43 -4.37 17.03 14.21
N GLN A 44 -5.50 16.61 14.75
CA GLN A 44 -5.53 15.59 15.82
C GLN A 44 -5.10 14.22 15.29
N ALA A 45 -5.54 13.86 14.08
CA ALA A 45 -5.12 12.63 13.41
C ALA A 45 -3.61 12.62 13.17
N ILE A 46 -3.06 13.74 12.67
CA ILE A 46 -1.61 13.92 12.47
C ILE A 46 -0.86 13.70 13.79
N GLY A 47 -1.24 14.39 14.87
CA GLY A 47 -0.55 14.25 16.16
C GLY A 47 -0.59 12.83 16.72
N ALA A 48 -1.73 12.14 16.59
CA ALA A 48 -1.86 10.74 17.03
C ALA A 48 -0.99 9.79 16.19
N LEU A 49 -0.93 9.99 14.87
CA LEU A 49 -0.12 9.17 13.97
C LEU A 49 1.38 9.42 14.18
N GLU A 50 1.78 10.68 14.35
CA GLU A 50 3.18 11.04 14.67
C GLU A 50 3.62 10.41 15.99
N ALA A 51 2.77 10.45 17.03
CA ALA A 51 3.08 9.80 18.30
C ALA A 51 3.26 8.28 18.17
N ARG A 52 2.49 7.61 17.30
CA ARG A 52 2.64 6.17 17.04
C ARG A 52 3.91 5.85 16.26
N LEU A 53 4.28 6.70 15.30
CA LEU A 53 5.51 6.57 14.53
C LEU A 53 6.78 6.75 15.37
N LEU A 54 6.71 7.40 16.54
CA LEU A 54 7.85 7.44 17.47
C LEU A 54 8.22 6.04 17.99
N THR A 55 7.25 5.13 18.05
CA THR A 55 7.47 3.74 18.51
C THR A 55 7.83 2.81 17.37
N ASP A 56 7.20 3.00 16.20
CA ASP A 56 7.50 2.23 14.97
C ASP A 56 7.63 3.19 13.78
N PRO A 57 8.83 3.74 13.53
CA PRO A 57 9.05 4.74 12.49
C PRO A 57 8.86 4.21 11.06
N GLY A 58 8.92 2.88 10.90
CA GLY A 58 8.90 2.21 9.61
C GLY A 58 7.53 1.67 9.22
N ASP A 59 6.52 1.73 10.08
CA ASP A 59 5.19 1.16 9.80
C ASP A 59 4.57 1.82 8.54
N PRO A 60 4.46 1.08 7.41
CA PRO A 60 3.99 1.65 6.16
C PRO A 60 2.51 2.03 6.22
N ALA A 61 1.69 1.38 7.04
CA ALA A 61 0.29 1.76 7.20
C ALA A 61 0.15 3.09 7.97
N LEU A 62 0.95 3.30 9.03
CA LEU A 62 0.97 4.59 9.73
C LEU A 62 1.44 5.72 8.83
N LEU A 63 2.47 5.48 8.02
CA LEU A 63 2.98 6.46 7.06
C LEU A 63 1.96 6.80 5.96
N ILE A 64 1.22 5.80 5.43
CA ILE A 64 0.12 6.03 4.47
C ILE A 64 -1.01 6.85 5.12
N ASN A 65 -1.39 6.53 6.35
CA ASN A 65 -2.43 7.26 7.07
C ASN A 65 -1.99 8.69 7.37
N LEU A 66 -0.72 8.90 7.74
CA LEU A 66 -0.15 10.23 7.99
C LEU A 66 -0.12 11.05 6.72
N GLY A 67 0.29 10.46 5.59
CA GLY A 67 0.23 11.12 4.29
C GLY A 67 -1.19 11.53 3.90
N SER A 68 -2.18 10.67 4.17
CA SER A 68 -3.59 10.97 3.90
C SER A 68 -4.11 12.11 4.78
N ALA A 69 -3.75 12.12 6.06
CA ALA A 69 -4.08 13.20 6.99
C ALA A 69 -3.46 14.53 6.55
N TYR A 70 -2.21 14.51 6.13
CA TYR A 70 -1.53 15.69 5.60
C TYR A 70 -2.15 16.21 4.30
N ALA A 71 -2.54 15.32 3.38
CA ALA A 71 -3.19 15.70 2.13
C ALA A 71 -4.53 16.40 2.39
N LEU A 72 -5.35 15.85 3.30
CA LEU A 72 -6.63 16.45 3.70
C LEU A 72 -6.45 17.78 4.44
N ALA A 73 -5.35 17.96 5.17
CA ALA A 73 -4.97 19.24 5.78
C ALA A 73 -4.36 20.26 4.80
N GLY A 74 -4.27 19.94 3.49
CA GLY A 74 -3.63 20.80 2.49
C GLY A 74 -2.11 20.89 2.58
N LYS A 75 -1.47 20.04 3.42
CA LYS A 75 -0.02 20.01 3.65
C LYS A 75 0.64 19.06 2.62
N THR A 76 0.53 19.40 1.34
CA THR A 76 0.89 18.54 0.19
C THR A 76 2.32 17.99 0.26
N GLU A 77 3.32 18.83 0.54
CA GLU A 77 4.72 18.36 0.60
C GLU A 77 4.94 17.33 1.72
N ARG A 78 4.29 17.53 2.87
CA ARG A 78 4.37 16.56 3.98
C ARG A 78 3.65 15.26 3.64
N ALA A 79 2.53 15.35 2.93
CA ALA A 79 1.83 14.17 2.43
C ALA A 79 2.72 13.35 1.49
N ALA A 80 3.37 14.02 0.53
CA ALA A 80 4.28 13.37 -0.41
C ALA A 80 5.47 12.71 0.31
N ALA A 81 6.07 13.39 1.29
CA ALA A 81 7.15 12.84 2.09
C ALA A 81 6.74 11.57 2.85
N ALA A 82 5.56 11.57 3.50
CA ALA A 82 5.05 10.41 4.22
C ALA A 82 4.76 9.22 3.29
N TYR A 83 4.17 9.46 2.11
CA TYR A 83 3.96 8.40 1.12
C TYR A 83 5.27 7.83 0.57
N ARG A 84 6.29 8.66 0.35
CA ARG A 84 7.63 8.18 -0.05
C ARG A 84 8.27 7.32 1.03
N ALA A 85 8.19 7.73 2.29
CA ALA A 85 8.65 6.92 3.41
C ALA A 85 7.93 5.56 3.46
N ALA A 86 6.61 5.51 3.23
CA ALA A 86 5.87 4.25 3.16
C ALA A 86 6.31 3.36 1.97
N ILE A 87 6.71 3.96 0.85
CA ILE A 87 7.26 3.24 -0.30
C ILE A 87 8.60 2.60 0.06
N ASP A 88 9.43 3.33 0.81
CA ASP A 88 10.79 2.93 1.17
C ASP A 88 10.84 2.04 2.43
N SER A 89 9.71 1.82 3.10
CA SER A 89 9.60 0.86 4.21
C SER A 89 10.06 -0.53 3.80
N ASP A 90 10.87 -1.15 4.66
CA ASP A 90 11.29 -2.55 4.58
C ASP A 90 10.11 -3.50 4.78
N THR A 91 9.20 -3.15 5.69
CA THR A 91 7.96 -3.89 5.95
C THR A 91 6.94 -3.68 4.83
N ARG A 92 6.20 -4.73 4.48
CA ARG A 92 5.04 -4.67 3.58
C ARG A 92 3.81 -5.33 4.18
N TYR A 93 2.73 -4.58 4.29
CA TYR A 93 1.41 -5.13 4.63
C TYR A 93 0.54 -5.38 3.41
N GLN A 94 -0.40 -6.31 3.56
CA GLN A 94 -1.48 -6.54 2.61
C GLN A 94 -2.72 -5.80 3.10
N LEU A 95 -3.19 -4.84 2.30
CA LEU A 95 -4.31 -3.95 2.62
C LEU A 95 -5.51 -4.30 1.75
N GLU A 96 -6.70 -4.31 2.33
CA GLU A 96 -7.96 -4.48 1.60
C GLU A 96 -8.45 -3.13 1.09
N LEU A 97 -8.80 -3.05 -0.19
CA LEU A 97 -9.42 -1.89 -0.80
C LEU A 97 -10.95 -1.96 -0.67
N ALA A 98 -11.62 -0.83 -0.89
CA ALA A 98 -13.08 -0.74 -0.81
C ALA A 98 -13.82 -1.66 -1.80
N ASP A 99 -13.15 -2.13 -2.86
CA ASP A 99 -13.70 -3.09 -3.83
C ASP A 99 -13.45 -4.57 -3.45
N GLY A 100 -12.91 -4.81 -2.24
CA GLY A 100 -12.56 -6.14 -1.72
C GLY A 100 -11.26 -6.71 -2.30
N THR A 101 -10.56 -5.97 -3.17
CA THR A 101 -9.26 -6.41 -3.70
C THR A 101 -8.14 -6.11 -2.71
N TRP A 102 -7.10 -6.94 -2.73
CA TRP A 102 -5.95 -6.79 -1.84
C TRP A 102 -4.78 -6.13 -2.57
N VAL A 103 -4.08 -5.24 -1.89
CA VAL A 103 -2.93 -4.51 -2.41
C VAL A 103 -1.82 -4.46 -1.38
N ASP A 104 -0.56 -4.53 -1.80
CA ASP A 104 0.54 -4.26 -0.89
C ASP A 104 0.61 -2.78 -0.52
N SER A 105 1.00 -2.49 0.71
CA SER A 105 1.14 -1.13 1.26
C SER A 105 2.01 -0.21 0.39
N ARG A 106 3.11 -0.69 -0.18
CA ARG A 106 3.97 0.09 -1.09
C ARG A 106 3.21 0.50 -2.36
N ARG A 107 2.43 -0.39 -2.95
CA ARG A 107 1.57 -0.08 -4.11
C ARG A 107 0.42 0.86 -3.73
N ALA A 108 -0.16 0.72 -2.54
CA ALA A 108 -1.13 1.68 -2.02
C ALA A 108 -0.52 3.09 -1.88
N ALA A 109 0.67 3.21 -1.29
CA ALA A 109 1.39 4.46 -1.15
C ALA A 109 1.72 5.13 -2.49
N ARG A 110 2.17 4.35 -3.50
CA ARG A 110 2.40 4.87 -4.86
C ARG A 110 1.13 5.43 -5.49
N ARG A 111 0.00 4.76 -5.32
CA ARG A 111 -1.30 5.22 -5.82
C ARG A 111 -1.73 6.52 -5.13
N ALA A 112 -1.52 6.63 -3.83
CA ALA A 112 -1.83 7.82 -3.07
C ALA A 112 -0.96 9.01 -3.53
N LEU A 113 0.34 8.82 -3.67
CA LEU A 113 1.27 9.84 -4.18
C LEU A 113 0.89 10.31 -5.59
N ALA A 114 0.62 9.39 -6.52
CA ALA A 114 0.21 9.74 -7.87
C ALA A 114 -1.15 10.48 -7.92
N THR A 115 -2.02 10.26 -6.93
CA THR A 115 -3.28 10.99 -6.82
C THR A 115 -3.05 12.40 -6.27
N LEU A 116 -2.19 12.53 -5.27
CA LEU A 116 -1.77 13.82 -4.71
C LEU A 116 -1.13 14.73 -5.78
N ASP A 117 -0.20 14.20 -6.57
CA ASP A 117 0.49 14.95 -7.63
C ASP A 117 -0.49 15.46 -8.69
N ARG A 118 -1.47 14.62 -9.08
CA ARG A 118 -2.54 15.02 -10.01
C ARG A 118 -3.43 16.12 -9.42
N GLN A 119 -3.81 16.01 -8.16
CA GLN A 119 -4.63 17.03 -7.49
C GLN A 119 -3.88 18.36 -7.38
N GLY A 120 -2.60 18.34 -7.03
CA GLY A 120 -1.76 19.54 -7.01
C GLY A 120 -1.64 20.19 -8.38
N ALA A 121 -1.47 19.41 -9.45
CA ALA A 121 -1.41 19.93 -10.82
C ALA A 121 -2.73 20.55 -11.30
N LEU A 122 -3.88 20.04 -10.82
CA LEU A 122 -5.19 20.62 -11.11
C LEU A 122 -5.45 21.91 -10.35
N ALA A 123 -4.98 22.02 -9.10
CA ALA A 123 -5.15 23.21 -8.26
C ALA A 123 -4.27 24.40 -8.69
N ALA A 124 -3.19 24.15 -9.45
CA ALA A 124 -2.27 25.17 -9.95
C ALA A 124 -2.67 25.78 -11.32
N ARG A 125 -3.79 25.35 -11.90
CA ARG A 125 -4.35 25.84 -13.18
C ARG A 125 -5.45 26.86 -12.93
#